data_AF-W4RR10-F1
#
_entry.id   AF-W4RR10-F1
#
_cell.length_a   1.000
_cell.length_b   1.000
_cell.length_c   1.000
_cell.angle_alpha   90.00
_cell.angle_beta   90.00
_cell.angle_gamma   90.00
#
_symmetry.space_group_name_H-M   'P 1'
#
loop_
_entity.id
_entity.type
_entity.pdbx_description
1 polymer ?
#
loop_
_entity_poly.entity_id
_entity_poly.type
_entity_poly.pdbx_seq_one_letter_code
_entity_poly.pdbx_strand_id
1 'polypeptide(L)'
;MIQHLADSGYRVIVAGLDQDFRGEPFGQMPALMAVAEIVTKLQAVCAVCGSPSSRTQRLIDGKPASYDDPVILVGASESYEPRCRHHHEVPKSPNELKIEKTTESLT
;
A
#
# COMPACT_ATOMS: atom_id res chain seq x y z
N MET A 1 -18.57 1.46 17.03
CA MET A 1 -18.03 2.49 17.93
C MET A 1 -17.90 3.85 17.24
N ILE A 2 -17.12 3.98 16.17
CA ILE A 2 -16.91 5.28 15.47
C ILE A 2 -18.23 5.92 15.03
N GLN A 3 -19.10 5.15 14.37
CA GLN A 3 -20.43 5.61 13.94
C GLN A 3 -21.28 6.09 15.13
N HIS A 4 -21.37 5.30 16.20
CA HIS A 4 -22.08 5.71 17.42
C HIS A 4 -21.58 7.04 18.00
N LEU A 5 -20.26 7.30 17.99
CA LEU A 5 -19.71 8.58 18.46
C LEU A 5 -20.11 9.74 17.53
N ALA A 6 -20.07 9.53 16.21
CA ALA A 6 -20.53 10.52 15.25
C ALA A 6 -22.03 10.82 15.43
N ASP A 7 -22.86 9.78 15.55
CA ASP A 7 -24.31 9.88 15.80
C ASP A 7 -24.63 10.59 17.12
N SER A 8 -23.73 10.49 18.11
CA SER A 8 -23.86 11.16 19.41
C SER A 8 -23.41 12.63 19.38
N GLY A 9 -23.09 13.19 18.21
CA GLY A 9 -22.72 14.59 18.02
C GLY A 9 -21.23 14.91 18.22
N TYR A 10 -20.36 13.89 18.34
CA TYR A 10 -18.92 14.11 18.43
C TYR A 10 -18.29 14.25 17.05
N ARG A 11 -17.36 15.19 16.90
CA ARG A 11 -16.46 15.21 15.74
C ARG A 11 -15.39 14.14 15.88
N VAL A 12 -15.49 13.09 15.08
CA VAL A 12 -14.53 11.97 15.09
C VAL A 12 -13.48 12.18 13.99
N ILE A 13 -12.20 12.09 14.35
CA ILE A 13 -11.08 12.14 13.40
C ILE A 13 -10.36 10.80 13.49
N VAL A 14 -10.22 10.13 12.34
CA VAL A 14 -9.54 8.83 12.22
C VAL A 14 -8.36 8.98 11.26
N ALA A 15 -7.21 8.41 11.62
CA ALA A 15 -6.04 8.31 10.76
C ALA A 15 -5.55 6.87 10.73
N GLY A 16 -5.12 6.41 9.57
CA GLY A 16 -4.67 5.03 9.36
C GLY A 16 -4.12 4.82 7.96
N LEU A 17 -3.50 3.66 7.75
CA LEU A 17 -3.08 3.21 6.43
C LEU A 17 -4.31 2.79 5.63
N ASP A 18 -4.39 3.20 4.38
CA ASP A 18 -5.41 2.74 3.44
C ASP A 18 -5.04 1.40 2.80
N GLN A 19 -3.74 1.09 2.73
CA GLN A 19 -3.19 -0.12 2.10
C GLN A 19 -2.05 -0.76 2.90
N ASP A 20 -1.89 -2.07 2.79
CA ASP A 20 -0.72 -2.80 3.28
C ASP A 20 0.47 -2.75 2.28
N PHE A 21 1.57 -3.42 2.61
CA PHE A 21 2.76 -3.46 1.75
C PHE A 21 2.52 -4.15 0.39
N ARG A 22 1.49 -5.01 0.31
CA ARG A 22 1.08 -5.73 -0.90
C ARG A 22 0.21 -4.83 -1.78
N GLY A 23 -0.19 -3.67 -1.26
CA GLY A 23 -1.07 -2.72 -1.93
C GLY A 23 -2.54 -3.12 -1.83
N GLU A 24 -2.88 -4.03 -0.91
CA GLU A 24 -4.25 -4.44 -0.62
C GLU A 24 -4.89 -3.53 0.43
N PRO A 25 -6.23 -3.39 0.44
CA PRO A 25 -6.89 -2.55 1.42
C PRO A 25 -6.61 -2.96 2.87
N PHE A 26 -6.21 -2.02 3.72
CA PHE A 26 -5.75 -2.33 5.08
C PHE A 26 -6.90 -2.40 6.09
N GLY A 27 -7.16 -3.59 6.62
CA GLY A 27 -8.09 -3.80 7.74
C GLY A 27 -9.47 -3.18 7.51
N GLN A 28 -9.94 -2.37 8.45
CA GLN A 28 -11.25 -1.71 8.39
C GLN A 28 -11.25 -0.36 7.66
N MET A 29 -10.09 0.14 7.25
CA MET A 29 -9.97 1.47 6.64
C MET A 29 -10.87 1.66 5.41
N PRO A 30 -11.05 0.68 4.51
CA PRO A 30 -11.95 0.84 3.36
C PRO A 30 -13.41 1.08 3.76
N ALA A 31 -13.88 0.35 4.78
CA ALA A 31 -15.23 0.51 5.32
C ALA A 31 -15.39 1.87 5.99
N LEU A 32 -14.37 2.33 6.73
CA LEU A 32 -14.38 3.65 7.37
C LEU A 32 -14.39 4.79 6.34
N MET A 33 -13.61 4.66 5.26
CA MET A 33 -13.60 5.64 4.17
C MET A 33 -14.96 5.73 3.45
N ALA A 34 -15.66 4.60 3.32
CA ALA A 34 -16.96 4.57 2.64
C ALA A 34 -18.07 5.29 3.43
N VAL A 35 -17.99 5.31 4.76
CA VAL A 35 -19.01 5.92 5.64
C VAL A 35 -18.63 7.32 6.15
N ALA A 36 -17.40 7.78 5.91
CA ALA A 36 -16.94 9.08 6.40
C ALA A 36 -17.50 10.24 5.56
N GLU A 37 -17.89 11.33 6.21
CA GLU A 37 -18.33 12.55 5.53
C GLU A 37 -17.18 13.26 4.79
N ILE A 38 -15.95 13.14 5.31
CA ILE A 38 -14.74 13.74 4.73
C ILE A 38 -13.62 12.72 4.72
N VAL A 39 -13.04 12.50 3.54
CA VAL A 39 -11.88 11.64 3.35
C VAL A 39 -10.73 12.47 2.79
N THR A 40 -9.60 12.49 3.50
CA THR A 40 -8.35 13.09 3.02
C THR A 40 -7.31 12.00 2.82
N LYS A 41 -7.00 11.69 1.56
CA LYS A 41 -5.97 10.70 1.21
C LYS A 41 -4.64 11.40 0.97
N LEU A 42 -3.73 11.28 1.93
CA LEU A 42 -2.40 11.88 1.85
C LEU A 42 -1.49 11.08 0.90
N GLN A 43 -0.58 11.78 0.25
CA GLN A 43 0.47 11.20 -0.60
C GLN A 43 1.84 11.58 -0.04
N ALA A 44 2.78 10.66 -0.10
CA ALA A 44 4.19 10.94 0.21
C ALA A 44 4.99 11.22 -1.08
N VAL A 45 6.30 11.34 -0.98
CA VAL A 45 7.20 11.48 -2.13
C VAL A 45 7.87 10.14 -2.43
N CYS A 46 7.82 9.69 -3.69
CA CYS A 46 8.43 8.42 -4.10
C CYS A 46 9.95 8.45 -3.89
N ALA A 47 10.48 7.48 -3.13
CA ALA A 47 11.91 7.35 -2.85
C ALA A 47 12.77 7.06 -4.10
N VAL A 48 12.16 6.54 -5.18
CA VAL A 48 12.87 6.21 -6.43
C VAL A 48 12.89 7.38 -7.42
N CYS A 49 11.76 8.07 -7.61
CA CYS A 49 11.61 9.05 -8.70
C CYS A 49 11.12 10.44 -8.28
N GLY A 50 10.86 10.68 -6.99
CA GLY A 50 10.39 11.97 -6.49
C GLY A 50 8.94 12.35 -6.83
N SER A 51 8.23 11.56 -7.65
CA SER A 51 6.80 11.79 -7.95
C SER A 51 5.91 11.50 -6.73
N PRO A 52 4.65 12.01 -6.70
CA PRO A 52 3.70 11.63 -5.66
C PRO A 52 3.54 10.11 -5.53
N SER A 53 3.59 9.62 -4.31
CA SER A 53 3.53 8.20 -3.97
C SER A 53 2.24 7.86 -3.24
N SER A 54 1.80 6.62 -3.42
CA SER A 54 0.55 6.11 -2.85
C SER A 54 0.69 4.67 -2.33
N ARG A 55 1.91 4.12 -2.33
CA ARG A 55 2.22 2.77 -1.88
C ARG A 55 3.35 2.80 -0.88
N THR A 56 3.30 1.85 0.05
CA THR A 56 4.41 1.56 0.96
C THR A 56 5.13 0.33 0.45
N GLN A 57 6.37 0.49 -0.01
CA GLN A 57 7.23 -0.64 -0.35
C GLN A 57 7.84 -1.21 0.92
N ARG A 58 7.69 -2.52 1.12
CA ARG A 58 8.46 -3.25 2.13
C ARG A 58 9.67 -3.90 1.48
N LEU A 59 10.81 -3.78 2.15
CA LEU A 59 12.06 -4.43 1.78
C LEU A 59 12.51 -5.35 2.92
N ILE A 60 12.91 -6.58 2.60
CA ILE A 60 13.56 -7.52 3.51
C ILE A 60 14.95 -7.77 2.95
N ASP A 61 15.99 -7.43 3.72
CA ASP A 61 17.39 -7.48 3.28
C ASP A 61 17.63 -6.73 1.95
N GLY A 62 16.97 -5.58 1.80
CA GLY A 62 17.09 -4.70 0.62
C GLY A 62 16.32 -5.16 -0.62
N LYS A 63 15.55 -6.26 -0.54
CA LYS A 63 14.75 -6.78 -1.67
C LYS A 63 13.24 -6.64 -1.40
N PRO A 64 12.41 -6.42 -2.44
CA PRO A 64 10.95 -6.40 -2.29
C PRO A 64 10.43 -7.65 -1.58
N ALA A 65 9.64 -7.44 -0.51
CA ALA A 65 8.97 -8.52 0.20
C ALA A 65 7.96 -9.25 -0.71
N SER A 66 7.90 -10.57 -0.61
CA SER A 66 6.98 -11.40 -1.36
C SER A 66 5.54 -11.19 -0.90
N TYR A 67 4.58 -11.40 -1.80
CA TYR A 67 3.15 -11.33 -1.49
C TYR A 67 2.73 -12.20 -0.28
N ASP A 68 3.35 -13.38 -0.13
CA ASP A 68 3.02 -14.34 0.92
C ASP A 68 3.73 -14.05 2.26
N ASP A 69 4.58 -13.02 2.33
CA ASP A 69 5.27 -12.66 3.55
C ASP A 69 4.27 -12.14 4.59
N PRO A 70 4.40 -12.51 5.88
CA PRO A 70 3.45 -12.13 6.90
C PRO A 70 3.43 -10.60 7.07
N VAL A 71 2.24 -10.01 7.12
CA VAL A 71 2.04 -8.55 7.25
C VAL A 71 2.72 -7.98 8.50
N ILE A 72 2.80 -8.77 9.56
CA ILE A 72 3.52 -8.45 10.80
C ILE A 72 4.73 -9.37 10.89
N LEU A 73 5.94 -8.80 10.86
CA LEU A 73 7.19 -9.49 11.12
C LEU A 73 7.91 -8.74 12.24
N VAL A 74 8.60 -9.47 13.13
CA VAL A 74 9.36 -8.88 14.24
C VAL A 74 10.77 -9.43 14.15
N GLY A 75 11.77 -8.56 14.07
CA GLY A 75 13.19 -8.94 14.21
C GLY A 75 13.99 -9.15 12.92
N ALA A 76 13.43 -8.89 11.73
CA ALA A 76 14.22 -8.80 10.50
C ALA A 76 14.70 -7.36 10.24
N SER A 77 15.77 -7.19 9.46
CA SER A 77 16.23 -5.89 8.94
C SER A 77 15.29 -5.39 7.84
N GLU A 78 14.01 -5.25 8.17
CA GLU A 78 13.01 -4.75 7.26
C GLU A 78 13.01 -3.23 7.23
N SER A 79 12.81 -2.68 6.04
CA SER A 79 12.61 -1.25 5.85
C SER A 79 11.35 -0.99 5.04
N TYR A 80 10.78 0.18 5.26
CA TYR A 80 9.59 0.65 4.56
C TYR A 80 9.90 1.98 3.88
N GLU A 81 9.55 2.12 2.61
CA GLU A 81 9.74 3.36 1.88
C GLU A 81 8.52 3.70 0.99
N PRO A 82 8.21 4.99 0.82
CA PRO A 82 7.13 5.42 -0.05
C PRO A 82 7.50 5.23 -1.52
N ARG A 83 6.65 4.57 -2.30
CA ARG A 83 6.83 4.40 -3.75
C ARG A 83 5.58 4.77 -4.54
N CYS A 84 5.77 5.29 -5.74
CA CYS A 84 4.67 5.47 -6.68
C CYS A 84 4.23 4.11 -7.24
N ARG A 85 3.07 4.07 -7.91
CA ARG A 85 2.51 2.82 -8.45
C ARG A 85 3.45 2.10 -9.43
N HIS A 86 4.34 2.83 -10.11
CA HIS A 86 5.28 2.26 -11.09
C HIS A 86 6.50 1.58 -10.46
N HIS A 87 6.96 2.06 -9.30
CA HIS A 87 8.15 1.51 -8.62
C HIS A 87 7.79 0.58 -7.45
N HIS A 88 6.50 0.44 -7.13
CA HIS A 88 6.03 -0.49 -6.12
C HIS A 88 6.03 -1.91 -6.69
N GLU A 89 6.77 -2.80 -6.04
CA GLU A 89 7.01 -4.17 -6.47
C GLU A 89 6.60 -5.14 -5.37
N VAL A 90 5.83 -6.16 -5.75
CA VAL A 90 5.36 -7.22 -4.86
C VAL A 90 5.51 -8.56 -5.61
N PRO A 91 6.65 -9.25 -5.48
CA PRO A 91 6.88 -10.53 -6.14
C PRO A 91 5.82 -11.57 -5.77
N LYS A 92 5.41 -12.38 -6.75
CA LYS A 92 4.33 -13.38 -6.65
C LYS A 92 2.93 -12.78 -6.42
N SER A 93 2.75 -11.50 -6.71
CA SER A 93 1.41 -10.92 -6.70
C SER A 93 0.51 -11.66 -7.69
N PRO A 94 -0.75 -11.99 -7.34
CA PRO A 94 -1.69 -12.64 -8.26
C PRO A 94 -2.01 -11.78 -9.49
N ASN A 95 -1.72 -10.47 -9.44
CA ASN A 95 -1.90 -9.52 -10.54
C ASN A 95 -0.62 -9.29 -11.36
N GLU A 96 0.41 -10.12 -11.20
CA GLU A 96 1.62 -10.05 -12.03
C GLU A 96 1.26 -10.44 -13.46
N LEU A 97 1.07 -9.43 -14.32
CA LEU A 97 0.89 -9.63 -15.75
C LEU A 97 2.15 -10.31 -16.29
N LYS A 98 2.04 -11.56 -16.72
CA LYS A 98 3.10 -12.24 -17.46
C LYS A 98 3.27 -11.55 -18.81
N ILE A 99 4.13 -10.55 -18.87
CA ILE A 99 4.58 -9.99 -20.14
C ILE A 99 5.56 -11.02 -20.70
N GLU A 100 5.05 -11.95 -21.51
CA GLU A 100 5.90 -12.78 -22.36
C GLU A 100 6.64 -11.83 -23.29
N LYS A 101 7.96 -11.70 -23.08
CA LYS A 101 8.83 -10.97 -24.00
C LYS A 101 8.92 -11.79 -25.29
N THR A 102 8.09 -11.48 -26.28
CA THR A 102 8.33 -11.90 -27.66
C THR A 102 9.55 -11.15 -28.19
N THR A 103 10.75 -11.59 -27.82
CA THR A 103 11.97 -11.27 -28.55
C THR A 103 11.98 -12.13 -29.81
N GLU A 104 11.19 -11.75 -30.80
CA GLU A 104 11.47 -12.15 -32.18
C GLU A 104 12.39 -11.12 -32.81
N SER A 105 13.61 -11.59 -33.03
CA SER A 105 14.64 -11.01 -33.88
C SER A 105 14.06 -10.55 -35.22
N LEU A 106 13.94 -9.23 -35.40
CA LEU A 106 13.93 -8.63 -36.72
C LEU A 106 15.39 -8.52 -37.18
N THR A 107 15.86 -9.60 -37.81
CA THR A 107 16.84 -9.54 -38.90
C THR A 107 16.33 -8.67 -40.03
#